data_AF-A0A8S3J6P0-F1
#
_entry.id   AF-A0A8S3J6P0-F1
#
_cell.length_a   1.000
_cell.length_b   1.000
_cell.length_c   1.000
_cell.angle_alpha   90.00
_cell.angle_beta   90.00
_cell.angle_gamma   90.00
#
_symmetry.space_group_name_H-M   'P 1'
#
loop_
_entity.id
_entity.type
_entity.pdbx_description
1 polymer ?
#
loop_
_entity_poly.entity_id
_entity_poly.type
_entity_poly.pdbx_seq_one_letter_code
_entity_poly.pdbx_strand_id
1 'polypeptide(L)'
;ISITTNESSNENSSHHKGITIHEKTALEIAAEQMRLYTQKTSEEQRTIEDLEEQTLYALAIHYIQLMVYMKLPLDISSSTNLRHSIYNHSSNITNGDADSVTSDFYHSTNDPFNVRDADETSTVGSHDSGNGFDLNNDDQVTDLVLSFVKKFVDKICDESGVNTAHKNSLHTKLYQTVQIQIEVLEKVYR
;
A
#
# COMPACT_ATOMS: atom_id res chain seq x y z
N ILE A 1 -38.77 -17.32 7.63
CA ILE A 1 -38.93 -18.71 8.12
C ILE A 1 -40.29 -19.21 7.65
N SER A 2 -40.32 -20.15 6.70
CA SER A 2 -41.43 -21.08 6.46
C SER A 2 -40.93 -22.15 5.49
N ILE A 3 -40.88 -23.38 5.99
CA ILE A 3 -40.51 -24.61 5.26
C ILE A 3 -41.83 -25.33 4.99
N THR A 4 -42.14 -25.62 3.73
CA THR A 4 -43.26 -26.50 3.36
C THR A 4 -42.71 -27.81 2.79
N THR A 5 -42.77 -28.84 3.62
CA THR A 5 -42.57 -30.25 3.29
C THR A 5 -43.75 -30.77 2.47
N ASN A 6 -43.49 -31.42 1.34
CA ASN A 6 -44.47 -32.29 0.71
C ASN A 6 -43.81 -33.63 0.36
N GLU A 7 -44.23 -34.65 1.08
CA GLU A 7 -43.79 -36.04 0.96
C GLU A 7 -44.83 -36.79 0.11
N SER A 8 -44.39 -37.46 -0.95
CA SER A 8 -45.20 -38.45 -1.66
C SER A 8 -44.27 -39.49 -2.28
N SER A 9 -44.29 -40.66 -1.67
CA SER A 9 -43.55 -41.87 -2.01
C SER A 9 -43.95 -42.43 -3.36
N ASN A 10 -42.97 -42.85 -4.17
CA ASN A 10 -43.17 -43.95 -5.13
C ASN A 10 -41.86 -44.75 -5.25
N GLU A 11 -41.97 -46.05 -5.01
CA GLU A 11 -40.86 -47.01 -4.91
C GLU A 11 -40.38 -47.51 -6.29
N ASN A 12 -39.13 -48.00 -6.29
CA ASN A 12 -38.53 -48.99 -7.19
C ASN A 12 -38.00 -48.53 -8.56
N SER A 13 -36.67 -48.34 -8.65
CA SER A 13 -35.78 -49.32 -9.30
C SER A 13 -34.34 -48.78 -9.44
N SER A 14 -33.44 -49.39 -8.67
CA SER A 14 -32.08 -49.77 -9.07
C SER A 14 -31.27 -48.79 -9.93
N HIS A 15 -30.46 -47.94 -9.31
CA HIS A 15 -29.02 -47.84 -9.61
C HIS A 15 -28.32 -47.00 -8.55
N HIS A 16 -27.17 -47.51 -8.10
CA HIS A 16 -26.19 -46.81 -7.29
C HIS A 16 -25.97 -45.37 -7.77
N LYS A 17 -26.68 -44.42 -7.19
CA LYS A 17 -26.19 -43.04 -7.11
C LYS A 17 -25.77 -42.87 -5.67
N GLY A 18 -24.52 -43.24 -5.40
CA GLY A 18 -23.84 -42.75 -4.22
C GLY A 18 -24.07 -41.24 -4.19
N ILE A 19 -24.81 -40.79 -3.20
CA ILE A 19 -25.00 -39.38 -2.90
C ILE A 19 -23.64 -38.90 -2.41
N THR A 20 -22.72 -38.64 -3.34
CA THR A 20 -21.62 -37.72 -3.11
C THR A 20 -22.25 -36.35 -3.18
N ILE A 21 -22.75 -35.88 -2.04
CA ILE A 21 -22.84 -34.44 -1.79
C ILE A 21 -21.38 -33.98 -1.82
N HIS A 22 -20.86 -33.72 -3.03
CA HIS A 22 -19.68 -32.91 -3.15
C HIS A 22 -20.12 -31.54 -2.66
N GLU A 23 -19.76 -31.21 -1.41
CA GLU A 23 -19.79 -29.82 -0.97
C GLU A 23 -19.02 -29.02 -2.01
N LYS A 24 -19.77 -28.18 -2.73
CA LYS A 24 -19.23 -27.39 -3.82
C LYS A 24 -18.09 -26.56 -3.26
N THR A 25 -16.89 -26.73 -3.80
CA THR A 25 -15.72 -26.03 -3.27
C THR A 25 -15.87 -24.52 -3.50
N ALA A 26 -15.26 -23.69 -2.65
CA ALA A 26 -15.32 -22.24 -2.80
C ALA A 26 -14.86 -21.77 -4.21
N LEU A 27 -13.86 -22.45 -4.79
CA LEU A 27 -13.40 -22.19 -6.14
C LEU A 27 -14.45 -22.54 -7.20
N GLU A 28 -15.15 -23.67 -7.04
CA GLU A 28 -16.21 -24.08 -7.95
C GLU A 28 -17.43 -23.15 -7.86
N ILE A 29 -17.75 -22.64 -6.66
CA ILE A 29 -18.77 -21.61 -6.47
C ILE A 29 -18.36 -20.32 -7.19
N ALA A 30 -17.13 -19.85 -6.99
CA ALA A 30 -16.63 -18.64 -7.65
C ALA A 30 -16.65 -18.76 -9.18
N ALA A 31 -16.17 -19.89 -9.72
CA ALA A 31 -16.19 -20.16 -11.15
C ALA A 31 -17.61 -20.17 -11.72
N GLU A 32 -18.57 -20.74 -10.99
CA GLU A 32 -19.97 -20.67 -11.39
C GLU A 32 -20.52 -19.24 -11.36
N GLN A 33 -20.22 -18.44 -10.33
CA GLN A 33 -20.66 -17.05 -10.26
C GLN A 33 -20.09 -16.21 -11.43
N MET A 34 -18.82 -16.38 -11.79
CA MET A 34 -18.23 -15.71 -12.96
C MET A 34 -18.91 -16.12 -14.26
N ARG A 35 -19.28 -17.40 -14.41
CA ARG A 35 -20.04 -17.87 -15.58
C ARG A 35 -21.44 -17.26 -15.62
N LEU A 36 -22.15 -17.25 -14.48
CA LEU A 36 -23.51 -16.71 -14.38
C LEU A 36 -23.55 -15.19 -14.58
N TYR A 37 -22.49 -14.47 -14.21
CA TYR A 37 -22.37 -13.03 -14.45
C TYR A 37 -22.62 -12.65 -15.91
N THR A 38 -22.09 -13.44 -16.86
CA THR A 38 -22.26 -13.20 -18.30
C THR A 38 -23.71 -13.35 -18.78
N GLN A 39 -24.55 -14.04 -18.01
CA GLN A 39 -25.97 -14.29 -18.33
C GLN A 39 -26.91 -13.30 -17.65
N LYS A 40 -26.40 -12.43 -16.76
CA LYS A 40 -27.20 -11.42 -16.06
C LYS A 40 -27.65 -10.31 -17.01
N THR A 41 -28.72 -9.62 -16.61
CA THR A 41 -29.19 -8.43 -17.33
C THR A 41 -28.17 -7.30 -17.17
N SER A 42 -28.17 -6.34 -18.10
CA SER A 42 -27.25 -5.20 -18.05
C SER A 42 -27.44 -4.32 -16.81
N GLU A 43 -28.65 -4.28 -16.23
CA GLU A 43 -28.93 -3.57 -14.98
C GLU A 43 -28.28 -4.28 -13.78
N GLU A 44 -28.44 -5.61 -13.68
CA GLU A 44 -27.81 -6.39 -12.62
C GLU A 44 -26.27 -6.36 -12.70
N GLN A 45 -25.71 -6.42 -13.92
CA GLN A 45 -24.26 -6.31 -14.11
C GLN A 45 -23.72 -4.98 -13.57
N ARG A 46 -24.38 -3.86 -13.90
CA ARG A 46 -24.00 -2.54 -13.37
C ARG A 46 -24.05 -2.48 -11.85
N THR A 47 -25.07 -3.07 -11.23
CA THR A 47 -25.13 -3.08 -9.75
C THR A 47 -23.98 -3.87 -9.13
N ILE A 48 -23.51 -4.93 -9.79
CA ILE A 48 -22.35 -5.71 -9.32
C ILE A 48 -21.07 -4.89 -9.51
N GLU A 49 -20.89 -4.25 -10.67
CA GLU A 49 -19.76 -3.35 -10.93
C GLU A 49 -19.69 -2.21 -9.89
N ASP A 50 -20.82 -1.58 -9.57
CA ASP A 50 -20.91 -0.54 -8.53
C ASP A 50 -20.51 -1.09 -7.14
N LEU A 51 -20.92 -2.32 -6.81
CA LEU A 51 -20.57 -2.96 -5.53
C LEU A 51 -19.10 -3.36 -5.45
N GLU A 52 -18.52 -3.84 -6.56
CA GLU A 52 -17.09 -4.12 -6.67
C GLU A 52 -16.29 -2.83 -6.47
N GLU A 53 -16.68 -1.75 -7.15
CA GLU A 53 -16.04 -0.44 -7.01
C GLU A 53 -16.14 0.09 -5.56
N GLN A 54 -17.31 0.01 -4.92
CA GLN A 54 -17.48 0.43 -3.53
C GLN A 54 -16.62 -0.37 -2.56
N THR A 55 -16.53 -1.69 -2.77
CA THR A 55 -15.71 -2.58 -1.95
C THR A 55 -14.22 -2.22 -2.08
N LEU A 56 -13.76 -2.01 -3.31
CA LEU A 56 -12.39 -1.59 -3.59
C LEU A 56 -12.08 -0.21 -3.01
N TYR A 57 -13.00 0.74 -3.14
CA TYR A 57 -12.85 2.07 -2.57
C TYR A 57 -12.69 2.02 -1.04
N ALA A 58 -13.51 1.22 -0.35
CA ALA A 58 -13.40 1.04 1.09
C ALA A 58 -12.06 0.40 1.50
N LEU A 59 -11.63 -0.64 0.79
CA LEU A 59 -10.33 -1.28 0.99
C LEU A 59 -9.18 -0.30 0.77
N ALA A 60 -9.25 0.52 -0.28
CA ALA A 60 -8.24 1.52 -0.61
C ALA A 60 -8.06 2.56 0.50
N ILE A 61 -9.16 3.08 1.07
CA ILE A 61 -9.10 3.98 2.23
C ILE A 61 -8.36 3.31 3.39
N HIS A 62 -8.67 2.05 3.68
CA HIS A 62 -8.04 1.33 4.77
C HIS A 62 -6.54 1.12 4.54
N TYR A 63 -6.15 0.75 3.33
CA TYR A 63 -4.73 0.57 3.00
C TYR A 63 -3.95 1.89 3.01
N ILE A 64 -4.56 2.99 2.57
CA ILE A 64 -3.96 4.33 2.70
C ILE A 64 -3.60 4.61 4.17
N GLN A 65 -4.52 4.35 5.10
CA GLN A 65 -4.29 4.56 6.53
C GLN A 65 -3.13 3.69 7.04
N LEU A 66 -3.14 2.39 6.72
CA LEU A 66 -2.07 1.47 7.12
C LEU A 66 -0.71 1.89 6.57
N MET A 67 -0.63 2.26 5.29
CA MET A 67 0.62 2.66 4.65
C MET A 67 1.17 3.94 5.26
N VAL A 68 0.31 4.94 5.49
CA VAL A 68 0.73 6.22 6.11
C VAL A 68 1.18 6.01 7.56
N TYR A 69 0.42 5.25 8.36
CA TYR A 69 0.74 5.00 9.76
C TYR A 69 2.00 4.16 9.96
N MET A 70 2.33 3.29 9.01
CA MET A 70 3.57 2.53 9.09
C MET A 70 4.76 3.33 8.55
N LYS A 71 4.61 4.05 7.43
CA LYS A 71 5.75 4.72 6.79
C LYS A 71 6.16 6.01 7.49
N LEU A 72 5.21 6.87 7.81
CA LEU A 72 5.53 8.20 8.33
C LEU A 72 6.35 8.16 9.64
N PRO A 73 6.00 7.36 10.65
CA PRO A 73 6.80 7.28 11.88
C PRO A 73 8.17 6.62 11.67
N LEU A 74 8.28 5.62 10.79
CA LEU A 74 9.54 4.92 10.50
C LEU A 74 10.52 5.80 9.74
N ASP A 75 10.03 6.52 8.74
CA ASP A 75 10.88 7.35 7.89
C ASP A 75 11.38 8.58 8.68
N ILE A 76 10.56 9.16 9.58
CA ILE A 76 10.99 10.20 10.56
C ILE A 76 11.98 9.63 11.61
N SER A 77 11.75 8.40 12.10
CA SER A 77 12.69 7.77 13.03
C SER A 77 14.03 7.42 12.37
N SER A 78 14.04 7.11 11.07
CA SER A 78 15.28 6.78 10.35
C SER A 78 16.17 8.01 10.10
N SER A 79 15.58 9.17 9.80
CA SER A 79 16.32 10.44 9.64
C SER A 79 16.94 10.89 10.96
N THR A 80 16.25 10.65 12.09
CA THR A 80 16.75 10.93 13.45
C THR A 80 17.79 9.90 13.93
N ASN A 81 17.68 8.61 13.58
CA ASN A 81 18.69 7.59 13.90
C ASN A 81 19.98 7.75 13.08
N LEU A 82 19.90 8.18 11.81
CA LEU A 82 21.07 8.56 11.00
C LEU A 82 21.85 9.70 11.67
N ARG A 83 21.15 10.66 12.28
CA ARG A 83 21.79 11.69 13.10
C ARG A 83 22.48 11.08 14.31
N HIS A 84 21.85 10.19 15.06
CA HIS A 84 22.49 9.59 16.23
C HIS A 84 23.74 8.77 15.85
N SER A 85 23.72 8.08 14.71
CA SER A 85 24.90 7.38 14.17
C SER A 85 26.02 8.37 13.78
N ILE A 86 25.71 9.44 13.04
CA ILE A 86 26.71 10.45 12.61
C ILE A 86 27.25 11.25 13.81
N TYR A 87 26.41 11.61 14.78
CA TYR A 87 26.85 12.28 16.01
C TYR A 87 27.68 11.36 16.91
N ASN A 88 27.39 10.06 16.96
CA ASN A 88 28.23 9.10 17.69
C ASN A 88 29.55 8.80 16.96
N HIS A 89 29.57 8.86 15.62
CA HIS A 89 30.81 8.71 14.84
C HIS A 89 31.72 9.95 14.87
N SER A 90 31.17 11.13 15.21
CA SER A 90 31.94 12.36 15.42
C SER A 90 32.60 12.43 16.82
N SER A 91 32.20 11.57 17.76
CA SER A 91 32.79 11.54 19.11
C SER A 91 34.07 10.71 19.24
N ASN A 92 34.51 10.02 18.18
CA ASN A 92 35.71 9.18 18.21
C ASN A 92 36.78 9.54 17.16
N ILE A 93 36.65 10.67 16.45
CA ILE A 93 37.73 11.20 15.60
C ILE A 93 38.57 12.20 16.40
N THR A 94 39.05 11.76 17.56
CA THR A 94 40.24 12.36 18.18
C THR A 94 41.13 11.22 18.63
N ASN A 95 42.32 11.17 18.04
CA ASN A 95 43.50 10.38 18.42
C ASN A 95 43.66 9.02 17.73
N GLY A 96 44.64 8.97 16.83
CA GLY A 96 45.60 7.86 16.81
C GLY A 96 45.33 6.73 15.82
N ASP A 97 46.17 6.71 14.78
CA ASP A 97 46.71 5.54 14.11
C ASP A 97 45.81 4.63 13.25
N ALA A 98 46.51 4.02 12.30
CA ALA A 98 46.08 3.26 11.15
C ALA A 98 45.11 2.10 11.43
N ASP A 99 44.43 1.71 10.36
CA ASP A 99 43.71 0.45 10.13
C ASP A 99 42.30 0.31 10.74
N SER A 100 41.29 0.83 10.04
CA SER A 100 39.97 0.19 10.06
C SER A 100 39.27 0.36 8.71
N VAL A 101 39.27 -0.74 7.95
CA VAL A 101 38.47 -0.99 6.75
C VAL A 101 36.99 -0.65 7.00
N THR A 102 36.50 0.36 6.30
CA THR A 102 35.08 0.71 6.23
C THR A 102 34.37 -0.27 5.29
N SER A 103 33.73 -1.29 5.87
CA SER A 103 32.58 -1.91 5.24
C SER A 103 31.42 -0.95 5.44
N ASP A 104 30.99 -0.25 4.39
CA ASP A 104 29.60 0.23 4.19
C ASP A 104 29.47 0.81 2.77
N PHE A 105 29.75 -0.04 1.79
CA PHE A 105 29.39 0.16 0.38
C PHE A 105 28.25 -0.81 0.05
N TYR A 106 27.08 -0.59 0.64
CA TYR A 106 25.83 -1.20 0.15
C TYR A 106 24.78 -0.10 -0.01
N HIS A 107 25.00 0.71 -1.04
CA HIS A 107 23.93 1.48 -1.65
C HIS A 107 22.93 0.47 -2.24
N SER A 108 21.78 0.30 -1.56
CA SER A 108 20.69 -0.55 -2.03
C SER A 108 20.05 0.07 -3.27
N THR A 109 20.58 -0.28 -4.45
CA THR A 109 20.08 0.04 -5.79
C THR A 109 19.00 -0.94 -6.28
N ASN A 110 18.38 -1.71 -5.39
CA ASN A 110 17.37 -2.72 -5.75
C ASN A 110 15.93 -2.17 -5.70
N ASP A 111 15.68 -1.00 -6.28
CA ASP A 111 14.31 -0.51 -6.50
C ASP A 111 13.96 -0.70 -7.99
N PRO A 112 13.20 -1.75 -8.37
CA PRO A 112 12.96 -2.12 -9.77
C PRO A 112 12.09 -1.11 -10.55
N PHE A 113 11.70 0.01 -9.94
CA PHE A 113 10.89 1.07 -10.56
C PHE A 113 11.67 2.35 -10.90
N ASN A 114 12.96 2.45 -10.57
CA ASN A 114 13.80 3.61 -10.92
C ASN A 114 14.82 3.27 -12.00
N VAL A 115 14.34 3.07 -13.23
CA VAL A 115 15.18 3.23 -14.42
C VAL A 115 14.97 4.67 -14.89
N ARG A 116 15.91 5.55 -14.55
CA ARG A 116 16.03 6.86 -15.21
C ARG A 116 17.50 7.19 -15.41
N ASP A 117 17.80 7.51 -16.65
CA ASP A 117 19.08 7.70 -17.28
C ASP A 117 20.02 8.61 -16.46
N ALA A 118 21.17 8.07 -16.07
CA ALA A 118 22.28 8.84 -15.55
C ALA A 118 23.12 9.32 -16.75
N ASP A 119 22.94 10.59 -17.13
CA ASP A 119 23.90 11.32 -17.94
C ASP A 119 24.69 12.28 -17.04
N GLU A 120 25.97 12.34 -17.33
CA GLU A 120 27.10 12.79 -16.57
C GLU A 120 27.22 14.32 -16.67
N THR A 121 27.07 15.05 -15.57
CA THR A 121 27.65 16.39 -15.46
C THR A 121 27.95 16.72 -14.01
N SER A 122 29.24 16.61 -13.70
CA SER A 122 29.86 17.17 -12.52
C SER A 122 29.67 18.68 -12.49
N THR A 123 29.19 19.22 -11.38
CA THR A 123 29.59 20.56 -10.95
C THR A 123 29.94 20.51 -9.47
N VAL A 124 31.24 20.63 -9.22
CA VAL A 124 31.81 20.92 -7.91
C VAL A 124 31.37 22.33 -7.52
N GLY A 125 30.57 22.44 -6.47
CA GLY A 125 30.14 23.69 -5.88
C GLY A 125 30.29 23.63 -4.37
N SER A 126 31.51 23.86 -3.88
CA SER A 126 31.77 24.08 -2.47
C SER A 126 31.15 25.42 -2.05
N HIS A 127 29.98 25.37 -1.42
CA HIS A 127 29.42 26.48 -0.67
C HIS A 127 29.41 26.11 0.81
N ASP A 128 30.33 26.71 1.56
CA ASP A 128 30.21 26.92 3.00
C ASP A 128 28.95 27.77 3.22
N SER A 129 27.89 27.13 3.73
CA SER A 129 26.69 27.78 4.22
C SER A 129 26.35 27.09 5.52
N GLY A 130 26.64 27.81 6.61
CA GLY A 130 26.49 27.33 7.97
C GLY A 130 25.14 26.67 8.20
N ASN A 131 25.19 25.42 8.64
CA ASN A 131 24.37 24.80 9.68
C ASN A 131 22.98 25.44 9.93
N GLY A 132 22.13 25.47 8.90
CA GLY A 132 20.69 25.67 8.96
C GLY A 132 19.94 24.34 8.94
N PHE A 133 20.46 23.35 9.68
CA PHE A 133 20.07 21.96 9.59
C PHE A 133 18.96 21.66 10.60
N ASP A 134 17.69 21.75 10.18
CA ASP A 134 16.71 20.78 10.69
C ASP A 134 15.40 20.68 9.88
N LEU A 135 14.84 21.80 9.42
CA LEU A 135 13.41 21.84 9.04
C LEU A 135 13.07 21.20 7.69
N ASN A 136 14.04 20.95 6.80
CA ASN A 136 13.75 20.50 5.42
C ASN A 136 13.67 18.97 5.27
N ASN A 137 14.09 18.18 6.27
CA ASN A 137 14.16 16.72 6.14
C ASN A 137 12.80 16.06 6.36
N ASP A 138 12.00 16.58 7.29
CA ASP A 138 10.68 16.02 7.61
C ASP A 138 9.69 16.26 6.46
N ASP A 139 9.79 17.41 5.80
CA ASP A 139 9.03 17.73 4.59
C ASP A 139 9.40 16.79 3.44
N GLN A 140 10.70 16.49 3.25
CA GLN A 140 11.16 15.56 2.23
C GLN A 140 10.67 14.13 2.48
N VAL A 141 10.71 13.67 3.74
CA VAL A 141 10.17 12.36 4.13
C VAL A 141 8.66 12.30 3.87
N THR A 142 7.93 13.35 4.25
CA THR A 142 6.50 13.45 4.01
C THR A 142 6.17 13.38 2.51
N ASP A 143 6.92 14.09 1.68
CA ASP A 143 6.76 14.08 0.23
C ASP A 143 7.04 12.71 -0.39
N LEU A 144 8.02 11.97 0.13
CA LEU A 144 8.32 10.60 -0.30
C LEU A 144 7.17 9.64 0.04
N VAL A 145 6.66 9.68 1.27
CA VAL A 145 5.52 8.84 1.70
C VAL A 145 4.28 9.19 0.89
N LEU A 146 3.98 10.48 0.73
CA LEU A 146 2.85 10.95 -0.05
C LEU A 146 2.95 10.49 -1.50
N SER A 147 4.12 10.63 -2.13
CA SER A 147 4.36 10.19 -3.51
C SER A 147 4.23 8.68 -3.67
N PHE A 148 4.72 7.91 -2.69
CA PHE A 148 4.62 6.45 -2.69
C PHE A 148 3.16 5.99 -2.61
N VAL A 149 2.40 6.49 -1.63
CA VAL A 149 0.99 6.09 -1.46
C VAL A 149 0.13 6.63 -2.60
N LYS A 150 0.43 7.81 -3.15
CA LYS A 150 -0.26 8.35 -4.32
C LYS A 150 -0.11 7.44 -5.54
N LYS A 151 1.11 6.96 -5.82
CA LYS A 151 1.34 5.98 -6.90
C LYS A 151 0.58 4.68 -6.69
N PHE A 152 0.48 4.21 -5.44
CA PHE A 152 -0.36 3.06 -5.11
C PHE A 152 -1.84 3.34 -5.42
N VAL A 153 -2.38 4.48 -4.99
CA VAL A 153 -3.77 4.89 -5.28
C VAL A 153 -4.02 4.99 -6.79
N ASP A 154 -3.11 5.62 -7.53
CA ASP A 154 -3.20 5.71 -8.99
C ASP A 154 -3.25 4.32 -9.62
N LYS A 155 -2.33 3.44 -9.22
CA LYS A 155 -2.21 2.08 -9.76
C LYS A 155 -3.47 1.24 -9.51
N ILE A 156 -3.98 1.22 -8.28
CA ILE A 156 -5.18 0.42 -7.97
C ILE A 156 -6.42 0.96 -8.68
N CYS A 157 -6.56 2.28 -8.81
CA CYS A 157 -7.72 2.86 -9.51
C CYS A 157 -7.67 2.54 -11.00
N ASP A 158 -6.49 2.61 -11.61
CA ASP A 158 -6.31 2.36 -13.04
C ASP A 158 -6.53 0.88 -13.39
N GLU A 159 -6.07 -0.06 -12.54
CA GLU A 159 -6.23 -1.50 -12.78
C GLU A 159 -7.66 -2.01 -12.52
N SER A 160 -8.37 -1.38 -11.58
CA SER A 160 -9.71 -1.83 -11.19
C SER A 160 -10.85 -1.04 -11.83
N GLY A 161 -10.55 -0.04 -12.66
CA GLY A 161 -11.56 0.74 -13.37
C GLY A 161 -12.41 1.64 -12.47
N VAL A 162 -11.89 2.02 -11.29
CA VAL A 162 -12.58 2.90 -10.34
C VAL A 162 -12.90 4.25 -11.00
N ASN A 163 -14.09 4.78 -10.73
CA ASN A 163 -14.51 6.06 -11.27
C ASN A 163 -13.58 7.20 -10.81
N THR A 164 -13.31 8.12 -11.73
CA THR A 164 -12.54 9.36 -11.49
C THR A 164 -12.99 10.13 -10.24
N ALA A 165 -14.29 10.14 -9.93
CA ALA A 165 -14.82 10.79 -8.73
C ALA A 165 -14.29 10.12 -7.44
N HIS A 166 -14.34 8.79 -7.36
CA HIS A 166 -13.80 8.03 -6.24
C HIS A 166 -12.26 8.10 -6.19
N LYS A 167 -11.57 8.07 -7.33
CA LYS A 167 -10.11 8.30 -7.40
C LYS A 167 -9.71 9.64 -6.78
N ASN A 168 -10.40 10.73 -7.16
CA ASN A 168 -10.15 12.06 -6.59
C ASN A 168 -10.46 12.13 -5.09
N SER A 169 -11.49 11.43 -4.64
CA SER A 169 -11.81 11.30 -3.22
C SER A 169 -10.73 10.52 -2.45
N LEU A 170 -10.18 9.45 -3.02
CA LEU A 170 -9.05 8.71 -2.44
C LEU A 170 -7.80 9.58 -2.30
N HIS A 171 -7.46 10.38 -3.32
CA HIS A 171 -6.36 11.34 -3.19
C HIS A 171 -6.61 12.33 -2.06
N THR A 172 -7.82 12.91 -1.99
CA THR A 172 -8.19 13.84 -0.91
C THR A 172 -8.05 13.16 0.46
N LYS A 173 -8.49 11.91 0.58
CA LYS A 173 -8.38 11.13 1.81
C LYS A 173 -6.94 10.84 2.20
N LEU A 174 -6.07 10.56 1.23
CA LEU A 174 -4.63 10.41 1.44
C LEU A 174 -4.03 11.68 2.05
N TYR A 175 -4.24 12.84 1.42
CA TYR A 175 -3.74 14.12 1.94
C TYR A 175 -4.22 14.40 3.36
N GLN A 176 -5.51 14.21 3.63
CA GLN A 176 -6.07 14.38 4.98
C GLN A 176 -5.44 13.43 6.00
N THR A 177 -5.21 12.18 5.62
CA THR A 177 -4.65 11.17 6.53
C THR A 177 -3.19 11.47 6.87
N VAL A 178 -2.39 11.88 5.87
CA VAL A 178 -1.00 12.32 6.09
C VAL A 178 -0.96 13.54 7.03
N GLN A 179 -1.78 14.56 6.75
CA GLN A 179 -1.86 15.77 7.58
C GLN A 179 -2.15 15.44 9.06
N ILE A 180 -3.16 14.60 9.31
CA ILE A 180 -3.53 14.19 10.66
C ILE A 180 -2.39 13.42 11.32
N GLN A 181 -1.71 12.54 10.58
CA GLN A 181 -0.63 11.74 11.15
C GLN A 181 0.59 12.60 11.52
N ILE A 182 0.92 13.63 10.73
CA ILE A 182 1.96 14.60 11.09
C ILE A 182 1.59 15.28 12.41
N GLU A 183 0.38 15.83 12.51
CA GLU A 183 -0.09 16.53 13.72
C GLU A 183 -0.07 15.62 14.96
N VAL A 184 -0.40 14.33 14.80
CA VAL A 184 -0.35 13.34 15.89
C VAL A 184 1.09 13.05 16.30
N LEU A 185 2.00 12.86 15.34
CA LEU A 185 3.40 12.58 15.63
C LEU A 185 4.09 13.78 16.30
N GLU A 186 3.82 15.00 15.86
CA GLU A 186 4.34 16.22 16.50
C GLU A 186 4.00 16.31 17.99
N LYS A 187 2.80 15.87 18.40
CA LYS A 187 2.38 15.86 19.81
C LYS A 187 3.12 14.82 20.65
N VAL A 188 3.64 13.76 20.03
CA VAL A 188 4.36 12.68 20.73
C VAL A 188 5.85 12.98 20.85
N TYR A 189 6.44 13.63 19.84
CA TYR A 189 7.87 13.94 19.79
C TYR A 189 8.29 15.22 20.53
N ARG A 190 7.34 15.97 21.08
CA ARG A 190 7.57 17.20 21.86
C ARG A 190 7.45 16.97 23.35
#